data_AF-A0A9D6QK21-F1
#
_entry.id   AF-A0A9D6QK21-F1
#
_cell.length_a   1.000
_cell.length_b   1.000
_cell.length_c   1.000
_cell.angle_alpha   90.00
_cell.angle_beta   90.00
_cell.angle_gamma   90.00
#
_symmetry.space_group_name_H-M   'P 1'
#
loop_
_entity.id
_entity.type
_entity.pdbx_description
1 polymer ?
#
loop_
_entity_poly.entity_id
_entity_poly.type
_entity_poly.pdbx_seq_one_letter_code
_entity_poly.pdbx_strand_id
1 'polypeptide(L)' 'MKKCVVLFVAALVILSSCGPKPAYKTAQGKKKLKYYNAIQFGQKERPKMNFK' A
#
# COMPACT_ATOMS: atom_id res chain seq x y z
N MET A 1 9.51 -4.28 -37.28
CA MET A 1 8.55 -3.35 -36.67
C MET A 1 7.67 -4.01 -35.59
N LYS A 2 6.93 -5.09 -35.88
CA LYS A 2 6.06 -5.78 -34.88
C LYS A 2 6.78 -6.20 -33.59
N LYS A 3 8.01 -6.73 -33.70
CA LYS A 3 8.83 -7.14 -32.54
C LYS A 3 9.21 -5.96 -31.61
N CYS A 4 9.48 -4.79 -32.19
CA CYS A 4 9.80 -3.57 -31.43
C CYS A 4 8.57 -3.06 -30.68
N VAL A 5 7.39 -3.11 -31.30
CA VAL A 5 6.13 -2.73 -30.67
C VAL A 5 5.82 -3.65 -29.48
N VAL A 6 6.01 -4.96 -29.63
CA VAL A 6 5.81 -5.93 -28.54
C VAL A 6 6.76 -5.68 -27.38
N LEU A 7 8.04 -5.43 -27.64
CA LEU A 7 9.02 -5.09 -26.61
C LEU A 7 8.68 -3.78 -25.88
N PHE A 8 8.21 -2.78 -26.62
CA PHE A 8 7.83 -1.49 -26.05
C PHE A 8 6.60 -1.62 -25.13
N VAL A 9 5.59 -2.37 -25.56
CA VAL A 9 4.40 -2.65 -24.74
C VAL A 9 4.78 -3.45 -23.48
N ALA A 10 5.65 -4.46 -23.61
CA ALA A 10 6.13 -5.23 -22.46
C ALA A 10 6.87 -4.36 -21.44
N ALA A 11 7.72 -3.44 -21.90
CA ALA A 11 8.44 -2.50 -21.03
C ALA A 11 7.49 -1.57 -20.27
N LEU A 12 6.44 -1.05 -20.93
CA LEU A 12 5.43 -0.20 -20.28
C LEU A 12 4.67 -0.95 -19.19
N VAL A 13 4.30 -2.21 -19.41
CA VAL A 13 3.62 -3.03 -18.41
C VAL A 13 4.51 -3.26 -17.19
N ILE A 14 5.79 -3.60 -17.39
CA ILE A 14 6.73 -3.82 -16.28
C ILE A 14 6.95 -2.53 -15.49
N LEU A 15 7.11 -1.39 -16.16
CA LEU A 15 7.29 -0.09 -15.50
C LEU A 15 6.03 0.37 -14.74
N SER A 16 4.84 0.03 -15.23
CA SER A 16 3.56 0.33 -14.55
C SER A 16 3.37 -0.44 -13.24
N SER A 17 4.09 -1.55 -13.03
CA SER A 17 4.01 -2.35 -11.81
C SER A 17 4.68 -1.69 -10.59
N CYS A 18 5.48 -0.64 -10.79
CA CYS A 18 6.13 0.12 -9.73
C CYS A 18 5.17 1.19 -9.18
N GLY A 19 4.12 0.77 -8.50
CA GLY A 19 3.16 1.64 -7.82
C GLY A 19 3.59 2.02 -6.39
N PRO A 20 2.95 3.02 -5.77
CA PRO A 20 3.18 3.35 -4.37
C PRO A 20 2.91 2.15 -3.47
N LYS A 21 3.73 1.97 -2.43
CA LYS A 21 3.55 0.87 -1.47
C LYS A 21 2.13 0.93 -0.90
N PRO A 22 1.41 -0.20 -0.84
CA PRO A 22 0.06 -0.19 -0.31
C PRO A 22 0.06 0.28 1.14
N ALA A 23 -0.99 1.00 1.54
CA ALA A 23 -1.02 1.74 2.81
C ALA A 23 -0.66 0.85 4.01
N TYR A 24 -1.18 -0.38 4.09
CA TYR A 24 -0.89 -1.31 5.19
C TYR A 24 0.60 -1.71 5.34
N LYS A 25 1.42 -1.52 4.31
CA LYS A 25 2.88 -1.74 4.36
C LYS A 25 3.66 -0.50 4.79
N THR A 26 3.07 0.69 4.73
CA THR A 26 3.74 1.93 5.16
C THR A 26 3.72 2.07 6.68
N ALA A 27 4.68 2.80 7.25
CA ALA A 27 4.75 3.00 8.70
C ALA A 27 3.47 3.66 9.25
N GLN A 28 2.91 4.64 8.52
CA GLN A 28 1.66 5.29 8.89
C GLN A 28 0.47 4.33 8.79
N GLY A 29 0.37 3.53 7.73
CA GLY A 29 -0.74 2.60 7.60
C GLY A 29 -0.68 1.44 8.59
N LYS A 30 0.50 1.00 9.01
CA LYS A 30 0.64 0.05 10.13
C LYS A 30 0.11 0.64 11.45
N LYS A 31 0.39 1.91 11.74
CA LYS A 31 -0.16 2.59 12.93
C LYS A 31 -1.69 2.70 12.87
N LYS A 32 -2.23 3.07 11.71
CA LYS A 32 -3.69 3.11 11.46
C LYS A 32 -4.32 1.72 11.63
N LEU A 33 -3.72 0.69 11.03
CA LEU A 33 -4.21 -0.69 11.13
C LEU A 33 -4.23 -1.17 12.58
N LYS A 34 -3.17 -0.91 13.35
CA LYS A 34 -3.13 -1.26 14.78
C LYS A 34 -4.25 -0.56 15.57
N TYR A 35 -4.50 0.72 15.30
CA TYR A 35 -5.59 1.47 15.93
C TYR A 35 -6.97 0.88 15.61
N TYR A 36 -7.26 0.63 14.33
CA TYR A 36 -8.55 0.06 13.92
C TYR A 36 -8.74 -1.36 14.45
N ASN A 37 -7.71 -2.20 14.42
CA ASN A 37 -7.78 -3.55 15.00
C ASN A 37 -8.07 -3.49 16.51
N ALA A 38 -7.45 -2.56 17.24
CA ALA A 38 -7.72 -2.38 18.66
C ALA A 38 -9.19 -2.02 18.94
N ILE A 39 -9.83 -1.26 18.05
CA ILE A 39 -11.27 -0.97 18.13
C ILE A 39 -12.10 -2.21 17.80
N GLN A 40 -11.81 -2.88 16.67
CA GLN A 40 -12.60 -4.01 16.16
C GLN A 40 -12.61 -5.20 17.11
N PHE A 41 -11.50 -5.49 17.76
CA PHE A 41 -11.36 -6.60 18.70
C PHE A 41 -11.58 -6.20 20.17
N GLY A 42 -12.09 -4.98 20.42
CA GLY A 42 -12.44 -4.53 21.77
C GLY A 42 -11.25 -4.45 22.74
N GLN A 43 -10.04 -4.15 22.24
CA GLN A 43 -8.87 -4.01 23.11
C GLN A 43 -9.07 -2.83 24.08
N LYS A 44 -8.80 -3.08 25.37
CA LYS A 44 -8.86 -2.08 26.45
C LYS A 44 -7.86 -0.95 26.22
N GLU A 45 -6.67 -1.29 25.74
CA GLU A 45 -5.63 -0.32 25.40
C GLU A 45 -5.67 0.02 23.91
N ARG A 46 -5.79 1.31 23.60
CA ARG A 46 -5.80 1.82 22.23
C ARG A 46 -4.64 2.79 22.04
N PRO A 47 -3.83 2.63 20.97
CA PRO A 47 -2.78 3.61 20.70
C PRO A 47 -3.41 4.97 20.41
N LYS A 48 -2.96 6.04 21.09
CA LYS A 48 -3.36 7.41 20.75
C LYS A 48 -2.84 7.76 19.36
N MET A 49 -3.75 8.07 18.44
CA MET A 49 -3.45 8.41 17.04
C MET A 49 -3.94 9.81 16.74
N ASN A 50 -3.04 10.68 16.26
CA ASN A 50 -3.41 11.97 15.68
C ASN A 50 -3.50 11.81 14.16
N PHE A 51 -4.70 11.94 13.61
CA PHE A 51 -4.94 12.01 12.17
C PHE A 51 -4.74 13.47 11.73
N LYS A 52 -3.49 13.92 11.73
CA LYS A 52 -3.13 15.24 11.21
C LYS A 52 -2.56 15.12 9.81
#